data_AF-A0A502CW30-F1
#
_entry.id   AF-A0A502CW30-F1
#
_cell.length_a   1.000
_cell.length_b   1.000
_cell.length_c   1.000
_cell.angle_alpha   90.00
_cell.angle_beta   90.00
_cell.angle_gamma   90.00
#
_symmetry.space_group_name_H-M   'P 1'
#
loop_
_entity.id
_entity.type
_entity.pdbx_description
1 polymer ?
#
loop_
_entity_poly.entity_id
_entity_poly.type
_entity_poly.pdbx_seq_one_letter_code
_entity_poly.pdbx_strand_id
1 'polypeptide(L)'
;MPTVGQVSITLFRRRPVEPLAPVERPDVRQYRYLLRTADLASLETLHREAIATLDPLIRAHILRTAQDRLLSGRELTVDDVAGLAHLVAAGEARTPGILVSALTDAALERLAHRVISRPAALPLLEGHEDWDGLDPDPALRRQLPG
;
A
#
# COMPACT_ATOMS: atom_id res chain seq x y z
N MET A 1 -13.69 62.65 -37.30
CA MET A 1 -12.39 62.00 -37.05
C MET A 1 -11.81 62.59 -35.78
N PRO A 2 -11.93 61.86 -34.65
CA PRO A 2 -10.74 61.41 -33.93
C PRO A 2 -10.79 59.95 -33.45
N THR A 3 -9.62 59.32 -33.57
CA THR A 3 -8.85 58.39 -32.72
C THR A 3 -9.49 57.27 -31.87
N VAL A 4 -9.02 56.08 -32.22
CA VAL A 4 -8.93 54.77 -31.55
C VAL A 4 -8.72 54.79 -30.03
N GLY A 5 -9.44 53.92 -29.32
CA GLY A 5 -9.02 53.37 -28.03
C GLY A 5 -8.91 51.85 -28.12
N GLN A 6 -7.69 51.32 -28.27
CA GLN A 6 -7.44 49.87 -28.15
C GLN A 6 -7.46 49.49 -26.67
N VAL A 7 -8.34 48.56 -26.31
CA VAL A 7 -8.35 47.95 -24.98
C VAL A 7 -7.40 46.76 -25.01
N SER A 8 -6.23 46.93 -24.40
CA SER A 8 -5.31 45.84 -24.11
C SER A 8 -5.90 44.95 -23.03
N ILE A 9 -6.49 43.81 -23.42
CA ILE A 9 -6.88 42.76 -22.48
C ILE A 9 -5.60 42.00 -22.11
N THR A 10 -5.02 42.35 -20.96
CA THR A 10 -3.94 41.57 -20.35
C THR A 10 -4.52 40.22 -19.93
N LEU A 11 -4.30 39.20 -20.77
CA LEU A 11 -4.61 37.81 -20.47
C LEU A 11 -3.79 37.37 -19.26
N PHE A 12 -4.43 37.33 -18.09
CA PHE A 12 -3.91 36.63 -16.92
C PHE A 12 -3.71 35.16 -17.29
N ARG A 13 -2.47 34.80 -17.61
CA ARG A 13 -2.03 33.42 -17.81
C ARG A 13 -2.17 32.70 -16.47
N ARG A 14 -3.31 32.04 -16.25
CA ARG A 14 -3.48 31.08 -15.15
C ARG A 14 -2.29 30.12 -15.22
N ARG A 15 -1.51 30.03 -14.13
CA ARG A 15 -0.51 28.97 -13.97
C ARG A 15 -1.25 27.64 -14.18
N PRO A 16 -0.78 26.75 -15.07
CA PRO A 16 -1.25 25.37 -15.08
C PRO A 16 -1.02 24.83 -13.67
N VAL A 17 -2.10 24.50 -12.96
CA VAL A 17 -1.99 23.67 -11.75
C VAL A 17 -1.56 22.33 -12.28
N GLU A 18 -0.30 21.98 -12.02
CA GLU A 18 0.23 20.64 -12.30
C GLU A 18 -0.74 19.64 -11.65
N PRO A 19 -1.21 18.60 -12.36
CA PRO A 19 -2.08 17.61 -11.75
C PRO A 19 -1.37 17.09 -10.52
N LEU A 20 -1.90 17.42 -9.34
CA LEU A 20 -1.40 16.85 -8.09
C LEU A 20 -1.47 15.34 -8.31
N ALA A 21 -0.31 14.68 -8.35
CA ALA A 21 -0.26 13.23 -8.42
C ALA A 21 -1.27 12.68 -7.41
N PRO A 22 -2.03 11.61 -7.73
CA PRO A 22 -3.07 11.12 -6.84
C PRO A 22 -2.48 10.95 -5.44
N VAL A 23 -3.03 11.71 -4.49
CA VAL A 23 -2.58 11.68 -3.10
C VAL A 23 -2.80 10.25 -2.62
N GLU A 24 -1.71 9.57 -2.29
CA GLU A 24 -1.76 8.22 -1.73
C GLU A 24 -2.69 8.23 -0.51
N ARG A 25 -3.57 7.23 -0.41
CA ARG A 25 -4.49 7.14 0.73
C ARG A 25 -3.70 6.96 2.04
N PRO A 26 -4.08 7.64 3.12
CA PRO A 26 -3.37 7.55 4.41
C PRO A 26 -3.16 6.10 4.88
N ASP A 27 -4.20 5.28 4.83
CA ASP A 27 -4.14 3.88 5.27
C ASP A 27 -3.17 3.05 4.43
N VAL A 28 -3.06 3.32 3.12
CA VAL A 28 -2.13 2.62 2.22
C VAL A 28 -0.69 3.02 2.55
N ARG A 29 -0.44 4.31 2.80
CA ARG A 29 0.87 4.80 3.24
C ARG A 29 1.28 4.18 4.58
N GLN A 30 0.39 4.22 5.58
CA GLN A 30 0.63 3.63 6.89
C GLN A 30 0.87 2.12 6.80
N TYR A 31 0.12 1.43 5.95
CA TYR A 31 0.31 0.00 5.75
C TYR A 31 1.67 -0.31 5.11
N ARG A 32 2.09 0.45 4.10
CA ARG A 32 3.44 0.34 3.51
C ARG A 32 4.53 0.56 4.55
N TYR A 33 4.35 1.47 5.50
CA TYR A 33 5.29 1.65 6.60
C TYR A 33 5.37 0.38 7.46
N LEU A 34 4.23 -0.16 7.91
CA LEU A 34 4.20 -1.39 8.71
C LEU A 34 4.90 -2.56 8.02
N LEU A 35 4.69 -2.75 6.72
CA LEU A 35 5.35 -3.81 5.95
C LEU A 35 6.89 -3.69 5.93
N ARG A 36 7.44 -2.52 6.26
CA ARG A 36 8.90 -2.27 6.32
C ARG A 36 9.46 -2.35 7.72
N THR A 37 8.69 -1.98 8.73
CA THR A 37 9.18 -1.73 10.09
C THR A 37 8.72 -2.76 11.10
N ALA A 38 7.54 -3.36 10.92
CA ALA A 38 7.02 -4.35 11.83
C ALA A 38 7.69 -5.70 11.62
N ASP A 39 7.87 -6.45 12.70
CA ASP A 39 8.35 -7.83 12.64
C ASP A 39 7.29 -8.78 12.07
N LEU A 40 7.73 -9.98 11.65
CA LEU A 40 6.86 -10.98 11.03
C LEU A 40 5.69 -11.39 11.92
N ALA A 41 5.89 -11.58 13.23
CA ALA A 41 4.83 -12.07 14.12
C ALA A 41 3.74 -11.00 14.32
N SER A 42 4.17 -9.74 14.44
CA SER A 42 3.26 -8.59 14.47
C SER A 42 2.46 -8.46 13.16
N LEU A 43 3.13 -8.55 12.01
CA LEU A 43 2.48 -8.51 10.70
C LEU A 43 1.48 -9.66 10.53
N GLU A 44 1.86 -10.89 10.87
CA GLU A 44 0.98 -12.05 10.74
C GLU A 44 -0.28 -11.90 11.61
N THR A 45 -0.12 -11.40 12.83
CA THR A 45 -1.25 -11.13 13.74
C THR A 45 -2.21 -10.11 13.14
N LEU A 46 -1.69 -8.98 12.64
CA LEU A 46 -2.50 -7.95 12.00
C LEU A 46 -3.22 -8.48 10.75
N HIS A 47 -2.52 -9.24 9.91
CA HIS A 47 -3.10 -9.84 8.71
C HIS A 47 -4.21 -10.82 9.05
N ARG A 48 -4.00 -11.69 10.04
CA ARG A 48 -4.99 -12.68 10.46
C ARG A 48 -6.28 -12.01 10.91
N GLU A 49 -6.17 -10.97 11.74
CA GLU A 49 -7.34 -10.21 12.19
C GLU A 49 -8.00 -9.43 11.05
N ALA A 50 -7.22 -8.78 10.20
CA ALA A 50 -7.74 -8.02 9.07
C ALA A 50 -8.48 -8.93 8.08
N ILE A 51 -7.84 -10.02 7.64
CA ILE A 51 -8.36 -10.98 6.68
C ILE A 51 -9.63 -11.65 7.20
N ALA A 52 -9.71 -11.99 8.49
CA ALA A 52 -10.93 -12.54 9.09
C ALA A 52 -12.18 -11.66 8.91
N THR A 53 -11.99 -10.34 8.75
CA THR A 53 -13.09 -9.36 8.60
C THR A 53 -13.31 -8.88 7.16
N LEU A 54 -12.57 -9.42 6.21
CA LEU A 54 -12.71 -9.10 4.79
C LEU A 54 -13.85 -9.89 4.16
N ASP A 55 -14.45 -9.28 3.14
CA ASP A 55 -15.41 -9.96 2.27
C ASP A 55 -14.73 -11.18 1.58
N PRO A 56 -15.43 -12.32 1.44
CA PRO A 56 -14.87 -13.51 0.80
C PRO A 56 -14.30 -13.29 -0.60
N LEU A 57 -14.86 -12.39 -1.42
CA LEU A 57 -14.34 -12.09 -2.75
C LEU A 57 -12.98 -11.39 -2.68
N ILE A 58 -12.80 -10.50 -1.70
CA ILE A 58 -11.51 -9.84 -1.45
C ILE A 58 -10.49 -10.85 -0.93
N ARG A 59 -10.89 -11.75 -0.01
CA ARG A 59 -10.01 -12.84 0.45
C ARG A 59 -9.57 -13.74 -0.70
N ALA A 60 -10.49 -14.10 -1.60
CA ALA A 60 -10.18 -14.91 -2.78
C ALA A 60 -9.18 -14.21 -3.71
N HIS A 61 -9.35 -12.89 -3.93
CA HIS A 61 -8.41 -12.11 -4.73
C HIS A 61 -7.02 -12.03 -4.09
N ILE A 62 -6.94 -11.83 -2.77
CA ILE A 62 -5.67 -11.83 -2.03
C ILE A 62 -5.00 -13.19 -2.11
N LEU A 63 -5.74 -14.28 -1.87
CA LEU A 63 -5.22 -15.65 -1.97
C LEU A 63 -4.66 -15.92 -3.36
N ARG A 64 -5.41 -15.61 -4.42
CA ARG A 64 -4.96 -15.84 -5.79
C ARG A 64 -3.69 -15.04 -6.09
N THR A 65 -3.66 -13.77 -5.70
CA THR A 65 -2.50 -12.91 -5.88
C THR A 65 -1.29 -13.45 -5.12
N ALA A 66 -1.48 -13.93 -3.89
CA ALA A 66 -0.41 -14.52 -3.08
C ALA A 66 0.15 -15.80 -3.70
N GLN A 67 -0.71 -16.70 -4.16
CA GLN A 67 -0.31 -17.92 -4.85
C GLN A 67 0.46 -17.64 -6.15
N ASP A 68 0.03 -16.65 -6.92
CA ASP A 68 0.67 -16.26 -8.18
C ASP A 68 2.04 -15.61 -7.96
N ARG A 69 2.19 -14.77 -6.93
CA ARG A 69 3.44 -14.03 -6.66
C ARG A 69 4.47 -14.82 -5.87
N LEU A 70 4.02 -15.67 -4.94
CA LEU A 70 4.91 -16.43 -4.05
C LEU A 70 5.11 -17.87 -4.50
N LEU A 71 4.36 -18.32 -5.52
CA LEU A 71 4.39 -19.69 -6.04
C LEU A 71 4.20 -20.76 -4.95
N SER A 72 3.50 -20.40 -3.87
CA SER A 72 3.32 -21.17 -2.62
C SER A 72 1.86 -21.12 -2.15
N GLY A 73 1.49 -22.00 -1.21
CA GLY A 73 0.15 -22.03 -0.62
C GLY A 73 -0.95 -22.49 -1.58
N ARG A 74 -0.63 -23.42 -2.50
CA ARG A 74 -1.58 -23.95 -3.50
C ARG A 74 -2.71 -24.77 -2.87
N GLU A 75 -2.44 -25.30 -1.69
CA GLU A 75 -3.34 -26.07 -0.85
C GLU A 75 -4.30 -25.19 -0.03
N LEU A 76 -4.01 -23.89 0.09
CA LEU A 76 -4.86 -22.97 0.86
C LEU A 76 -6.16 -22.66 0.13
N THR A 77 -7.22 -22.57 0.91
CA THR A 77 -8.55 -22.10 0.49
C THR A 77 -8.81 -20.68 0.99
N VAL A 78 -9.87 -20.06 0.48
CA VAL A 78 -10.27 -18.70 0.88
C VAL A 78 -10.65 -18.58 2.36
N ASP A 79 -11.04 -19.70 2.99
CA ASP A 79 -11.45 -19.75 4.39
C ASP A 79 -10.29 -20.09 5.34
N ASP A 80 -9.12 -20.46 4.81
CA ASP A 80 -7.89 -20.71 5.59
C ASP A 80 -7.21 -19.40 6.01
N VAL A 81 -7.93 -18.58 6.79
CA VAL A 81 -7.52 -17.22 7.20
C VAL A 81 -6.12 -17.20 7.82
N ALA A 82 -5.80 -18.15 8.70
CA ALA A 82 -4.49 -18.20 9.34
C ALA A 82 -3.37 -18.52 8.34
N GLY A 83 -3.59 -19.50 7.46
CA GLY A 83 -2.63 -19.86 6.41
C GLY A 83 -2.41 -18.73 5.42
N LEU A 84 -3.49 -18.04 5.01
CA LEU A 84 -3.41 -16.88 4.14
C LEU A 84 -2.66 -15.71 4.80
N ALA A 85 -2.94 -15.43 6.07
CA ALA A 85 -2.25 -14.39 6.82
C ALA A 85 -0.74 -14.66 6.94
N HIS A 86 -0.36 -15.89 7.27
CA HIS A 86 1.03 -16.31 7.31
C HIS A 86 1.70 -16.17 5.94
N LEU A 87 1.05 -16.64 4.88
CA LEU A 87 1.58 -16.55 3.52
C LEU A 87 1.82 -15.09 3.11
N VAL A 88 0.87 -14.19 3.40
CA VAL A 88 0.98 -12.77 3.09
C VAL A 88 2.12 -12.12 3.90
N ALA A 89 2.13 -12.31 5.22
CA ALA A 89 3.13 -11.73 6.09
C ALA A 89 4.55 -12.23 5.77
N ALA A 90 4.72 -13.53 5.51
CA ALA A 90 6.01 -14.10 5.15
C ALA A 90 6.49 -13.64 3.75
N GLY A 91 5.57 -13.42 2.81
CA GLY A 91 5.89 -12.82 1.51
C GLY A 91 6.42 -11.41 1.67
N GLU A 92 5.67 -10.57 2.37
CA GLU A 92 6.00 -9.16 2.57
C GLU A 92 7.22 -8.95 3.47
N ALA A 93 7.43 -9.76 4.50
CA ALA A 93 8.63 -9.69 5.34
C ALA A 93 9.91 -10.00 4.54
N ARG A 94 9.86 -10.92 3.57
CA ARG A 94 11.00 -11.26 2.71
C ARG A 94 11.22 -10.23 1.61
N THR A 95 10.14 -9.71 1.02
CA THR A 95 10.21 -8.73 -0.05
C THR A 95 9.07 -7.74 0.13
N PRO A 96 9.27 -6.67 0.92
CA PRO A 96 8.25 -5.66 1.13
C PRO A 96 7.79 -5.09 -0.21
N GLY A 97 6.49 -5.07 -0.44
CA GLY A 97 5.84 -4.67 -1.68
C GLY A 97 5.38 -5.81 -2.59
N ILE A 98 5.85 -7.05 -2.39
CA ILE A 98 5.69 -8.13 -3.39
C ILE A 98 4.22 -8.51 -3.67
N LEU A 99 3.36 -8.49 -2.65
CA LEU A 99 1.94 -8.76 -2.82
C LEU A 99 1.15 -7.49 -3.01
N VAL A 100 1.41 -6.47 -2.20
CA VAL A 100 0.62 -5.23 -2.24
C VAL A 100 0.71 -4.50 -3.57
N SER A 101 1.86 -4.55 -4.26
CA SER A 101 2.00 -3.98 -5.62
C SER A 101 1.27 -4.78 -6.70
N ALA A 102 0.86 -6.01 -6.40
CA ALA A 102 0.16 -6.89 -7.32
C ALA A 102 -1.36 -6.91 -7.12
N LEU A 103 -1.85 -6.39 -5.99
CA LEU A 103 -3.27 -6.24 -5.73
C LEU A 103 -3.86 -5.13 -6.60
N THR A 104 -5.14 -5.27 -6.92
CA THR A 104 -5.91 -4.12 -7.42
C THR A 104 -6.02 -3.03 -6.35
N ASP A 105 -6.11 -1.76 -6.74
CA ASP A 105 -6.27 -0.63 -5.81
C ASP A 105 -7.41 -0.88 -4.82
N ALA A 106 -8.55 -1.37 -5.30
CA ALA A 106 -9.72 -1.66 -4.47
C ALA A 106 -9.47 -2.75 -3.41
N ALA A 107 -8.63 -3.75 -3.70
CA ALA A 107 -8.27 -4.80 -2.75
C ALA A 107 -7.18 -4.34 -1.77
N LEU A 108 -6.18 -3.61 -2.28
CA LEU A 108 -5.13 -3.01 -1.46
C LEU A 108 -5.72 -2.04 -0.44
N GLU A 109 -6.59 -1.11 -0.88
CA GLU A 109 -7.25 -0.15 0.00
C GLU A 109 -8.05 -0.85 1.10
N ARG A 110 -8.80 -1.90 0.75
CA ARG A 110 -9.59 -2.67 1.73
C ARG A 110 -8.71 -3.40 2.73
N LEU A 111 -7.65 -4.05 2.28
CA LEU A 111 -6.71 -4.75 3.16
C LEU A 111 -6.00 -3.76 4.08
N ALA A 112 -5.43 -2.69 3.52
CA ALA A 112 -4.73 -1.63 4.25
C ALA A 112 -5.63 -1.03 5.32
N HIS A 113 -6.85 -0.61 4.96
CA HIS A 113 -7.82 -0.08 5.91
C HIS A 113 -8.12 -1.07 7.05
N ARG A 114 -8.30 -2.37 6.75
CA ARG A 114 -8.58 -3.38 7.78
C ARG A 114 -7.40 -3.61 8.72
N VAL A 115 -6.17 -3.62 8.19
CA VAL A 115 -4.93 -3.75 8.98
C VAL A 115 -4.74 -2.53 9.88
N ILE A 116 -4.80 -1.32 9.32
CA ILE A 116 -4.57 -0.07 10.06
C ILE A 116 -5.64 0.20 11.10
N SER A 117 -6.88 -0.21 10.85
CA SER A 117 -7.97 -0.08 11.83
C SER A 117 -7.83 -1.03 13.04
N ARG A 118 -6.82 -1.91 13.09
CA ARG A 118 -6.59 -2.78 14.26
C ARG A 118 -5.91 -1.97 15.37
N PRO A 119 -6.37 -2.09 16.63
CA PRO A 119 -5.69 -1.44 17.76
C PRO A 119 -4.21 -1.83 17.88
N ALA A 120 -3.86 -3.06 17.52
CA ALA A 120 -2.48 -3.56 17.53
C ALA A 120 -1.56 -2.87 16.51
N ALA A 121 -2.10 -2.17 15.50
CA ALA A 121 -1.31 -1.44 14.52
C ALA A 121 -0.75 -0.12 15.09
N LEU A 122 -1.46 0.50 16.05
CA LEU A 122 -1.10 1.81 16.59
C LEU A 122 0.33 1.91 17.12
N PRO A 123 0.80 1.03 18.03
CA PRO A 123 2.19 1.12 18.52
C PRO A 123 3.22 0.88 17.41
N LEU A 124 2.86 0.14 16.36
CA LEU A 124 3.77 -0.16 15.25
C LEU A 124 3.88 0.99 14.23
N LEU A 125 3.02 2.00 14.34
CA LEU A 125 3.04 3.21 13.51
C LEU A 125 3.88 4.34 14.13
N GLU A 126 4.53 4.10 15.27
CA GLU A 126 5.48 5.06 15.85
C GLU A 126 6.58 5.39 14.82
N GLY A 127 6.85 6.69 14.62
CA GLY A 127 7.81 7.18 13.62
C GLY A 127 7.30 7.28 12.18
N HIS A 128 6.05 6.87 11.90
CA HIS A 128 5.47 6.99 10.55
C HIS A 128 5.41 8.44 10.04
N GLU A 129 5.21 9.41 10.93
CA GLU A 129 5.10 10.84 10.57
C GLU A 129 6.41 11.41 9.99
N ASP A 130 7.55 10.87 10.41
CA ASP A 130 8.88 11.25 9.93
C ASP A 130 9.31 10.45 8.68
N TRP A 131 8.52 9.44 8.29
CA TRP A 131 8.84 8.61 7.13
C TRP A 131 8.56 9.35 5.82
N ASP A 132 9.61 9.53 5.02
CA ASP A 132 9.58 10.20 3.71
C ASP A 132 8.64 9.52 2.69
N GLY A 133 8.26 8.26 2.93
CA GLY A 133 7.35 7.49 2.08
C GLY A 133 8.04 6.85 0.87
N LEU A 134 9.36 6.95 0.80
CA LEU A 134 10.15 6.37 -0.28
C LEU A 134 10.46 4.91 0.01
N ASP A 135 10.34 4.11 -1.05
CA ASP A 135 10.82 2.74 -1.04
C ASP A 135 12.30 2.77 -1.36
N PRO A 136 13.18 2.12 -0.58
CA PRO A 136 14.58 2.01 -0.96
C PRO A 136 14.64 1.32 -2.32
N ASP A 137 15.42 1.88 -3.24
CA ASP A 137 15.56 1.34 -4.60
C ASP A 137 15.91 -0.17 -4.53
N PRO A 138 15.12 -1.07 -5.14
CA PRO A 138 15.42 -2.50 -5.16
C PRO A 138 16.78 -2.83 -5.79
N ALA A 139 17.38 -1.92 -6.56
CA ALA A 139 18.77 -2.02 -7.03
C ALA A 139 19.81 -1.76 -5.94
N LEU A 140 19.49 -0.92 -4.93
CA LEU A 140 20.37 -0.60 -3.81
C LEU A 140 20.53 -1.80 -2.85
N ARG A 141 19.46 -2.58 -2.64
CA ARG A 141 19.50 -3.82 -1.82
C ARG A 141 20.41 -4.91 -2.38
N ARG A 142 20.68 -4.94 -3.69
CA ARG A 142 21.58 -5.92 -4.32
C ARG A 142 23.06 -5.54 -4.22
N GLN A 143 23.40 -4.34 -3.74
CA GLN A 143 24.77 -3.82 -3.71
C GLN A 143 25.39 -3.76 -2.31
N LEU A 144 24.68 -4.19 -1.27
CA LEU A 144 25.24 -4.31 0.08
C LEU A 144 25.97 -5.66 0.22
N PRO A 145 27.27 -5.68 0.58
CA PRO A 145 27.95 -6.92 0.91
C PRO A 145 27.37 -7.49 2.22
N GLY A 146 27.06 -8.79 2.20
CA GLY A 146 26.61 -9.55 3.37
C GLY A 146 27.73 -9.88 4.35
#